data_AF-A0A2M7ASX7-F1
#
_entry.id   AF-A0A2M7ASX7-F1
#
_cell.length_a   1.000
_cell.length_b   1.000
_cell.length_c   1.000
_cell.angle_alpha   90.00
_cell.angle_beta   90.00
_cell.angle_gamma   90.00
#
_symmetry.space_group_name_H-M   'P 1'
#
loop_
_entity.id
_entity.type
_entity.pdbx_description
1 polymer ?
#
loop_
_entity_poly.entity_id
_entity_poly.type
_entity_poly.pdbx_seq_one_letter_code
_entity_poly.pdbx_strand_id
1 'polypeptide(L)' 'MKYIAYCRKSTDEPDRQILSIEAQITEVKEFATRENLEIIEYIIESKTAKSPGRGEFNRMVKLLEA' A
#
# COMPACT_ATOMS: atom_id res chain seq x y z
N MET A 1 -13.10 5.14 12.54
CA MET A 1 -13.15 4.29 11.33
C MET A 1 -11.71 3.95 11.00
N LYS A 2 -11.39 2.67 10.81
CA LYS A 2 -10.02 2.18 10.65
C LYS A 2 -9.72 1.99 9.16
N TYR A 3 -8.52 2.35 8.75
CA TYR A 3 -8.09 2.34 7.36
C TYR A 3 -6.82 1.51 7.18
N ILE A 4 -6.64 0.95 5.99
CA ILE A 4 -5.42 0.23 5.60
C ILE A 4 -4.80 0.98 4.43
N ALA A 5 -3.50 1.28 4.52
CA ALA A 5 -2.74 1.86 3.43
C ALA A 5 -2.15 0.74 2.57
N TYR A 6 -2.44 0.70 1.28
CA TYR A 6 -1.86 -0.26 0.34
C TYR A 6 -1.04 0.48 -0.72
N CYS A 7 0.28 0.36 -0.67
CA CYS A 7 1.22 0.99 -1.59
C CYS A 7 1.78 -0.08 -2.54
N ARG A 8 1.65 0.13 -3.85
CA ARG A 8 2.10 -0.85 -4.86
C ARG A 8 2.97 -0.20 -5.93
N LYS A 9 4.11 -0.83 -6.25
CA LYS A 9 4.93 -0.46 -7.43
C LYS A 9 4.97 -1.63 -8.41
N SER A 10 4.47 -1.40 -9.63
CA SER A 10 4.68 -2.34 -10.72
C SER A 10 6.11 -2.17 -11.23
N THR A 11 6.89 -3.24 -11.27
CA THR A 11 8.26 -3.24 -11.80
C THR A 11 8.32 -3.27 -13.33
N ASP A 12 7.19 -3.21 -14.05
CA ASP A 12 7.14 -3.35 -15.51
C ASP A 12 7.40 -2.06 -16.31
N GLU A 13 7.49 -0.88 -15.69
CA GLU A 13 7.83 0.37 -16.41
C GLU A 13 8.99 1.14 -15.73
N PRO A 14 10.23 1.06 -16.27
CA PRO A 14 11.37 1.81 -15.75
C PRO A 14 11.34 3.31 -16.05
N ASP A 15 10.50 3.77 -16.99
CA ASP A 15 10.60 5.13 -17.57
C ASP A 15 9.50 6.12 -17.16
N ARG A 16 8.49 5.71 -16.40
CA ARG A 16 7.58 6.68 -15.78
C ARG A 16 8.17 7.06 -14.43
N GLN A 17 8.36 8.36 -14.19
CA GLN A 17 8.72 8.93 -12.89
C GLN A 17 7.61 8.68 -11.86
N ILE A 18 7.36 7.42 -11.54
CA ILE A 18 6.44 6.98 -10.50
C ILE A 18 7.22 7.11 -9.20
N LEU A 19 6.63 7.83 -8.23
CA LEU A 19 7.15 7.99 -6.88
C LEU A 19 7.66 6.66 -6.34
N SER A 20 8.85 6.67 -5.72
CA SER A 20 9.35 5.50 -5.00
C SER A 20 8.30 5.04 -4.00
N ILE A 21 8.29 3.74 -3.69
CA ILE A 21 7.38 3.20 -2.67
C ILE A 21 7.48 3.99 -1.36
N GLU A 22 8.69 4.41 -0.99
CA GLU A 22 8.94 5.24 0.18
C GLU A 22 8.22 6.60 0.10
N ALA A 23 8.26 7.26 -1.06
CA ALA A 23 7.55 8.51 -1.26
C ALA A 23 6.02 8.34 -1.18
N GLN A 24 5.48 7.24 -1.72
CA GLN A 24 4.05 6.91 -1.58
C GLN A 24 3.65 6.69 -0.11
N ILE A 25 4.49 5.99 0.68
CA ILE A 25 4.24 5.78 2.11
C ILE A 25 4.24 7.12 2.87
N THR A 26 5.20 8.01 2.55
CA THR A 26 5.28 9.34 3.16
C THR A 26 4.01 10.14 2.87
N GLU A 27 3.58 10.20 1.61
CA GLU A 27 2.37 10.93 1.21
C GLU A 27 1.12 10.37 1.90
N VAL A 28 0.97 9.04 2.00
CA VAL A 28 -0.17 8.41 2.69
C VAL A 28 -0.14 8.71 4.19
N LYS A 29 1.04 8.72 4.82
CA LYS A 29 1.18 9.09 6.25
C LYS A 29 0.79 10.54 6.49
N GLU A 30 1.26 11.45 5.64
CA GLU A 30 0.92 12.88 5.72
C GLU A 30 -0.57 13.11 5.50
N PHE A 31 -1.16 12.44 4.50
CA PHE A 31 -2.60 12.49 4.25
C PHE A 31 -3.40 11.97 5.44
N ALA A 32 -3.05 10.80 5.98
CA ALA A 32 -3.74 10.22 7.13
C ALA A 32 -3.64 11.13 8.37
N THR A 33 -2.49 11.75 8.59
CA THR A 33 -2.31 12.72 9.69
C THR A 33 -3.17 13.96 9.49
N ARG A 34 -3.17 14.54 8.28
CA ARG A 34 -3.95 15.73 7.95
C ARG A 34 -5.45 15.51 8.06
N GLU A 35 -5.93 14.36 7.63
CA GLU A 35 -7.35 14.00 7.63
C GLU A 35 -7.78 13.27 8.92
N ASN A 36 -6.89 13.14 9.90
CA ASN A 36 -7.12 12.45 11.17
C ASN A 36 -7.66 11.01 10.99
N LEU A 37 -7.08 10.27 10.04
CA LEU A 37 -7.41 8.89 9.71
C LEU A 37 -6.55 7.92 10.52
N GLU A 38 -7.20 6.94 11.15
CA GLU A 38 -6.53 5.86 11.87
C GLU A 38 -6.11 4.77 10.89
N ILE A 39 -4.85 4.80 10.44
CA ILE A 39 -4.26 3.73 9.63
C ILE A 39 -3.77 2.61 10.56
N ILE A 40 -4.35 1.43 10.45
CA ILE A 40 -4.00 0.28 11.30
C ILE A 40 -2.88 -0.59 10.72
N GLU A 41 -2.59 -0.47 9.41
CA GLU A 41 -1.55 -1.24 8.75
C GLU A 41 -1.11 -0.57 7.44
N TYR A 42 0.18 -0.70 7.12
CA TYR A 42 0.76 -0.27 5.84
C TYR A 42 1.24 -1.50 5.07
N ILE A 43 0.54 -1.82 3.99
CA ILE A 43 0.85 -2.96 3.12
C ILE A 43 1.63 -2.45 1.92
N ILE A 44 2.76 -3.07 1.65
CA ILE A 44 3.67 -2.70 0.57
C ILE A 44 3.83 -3.88 -0.36
N GLU A 45 3.50 -3.70 -1.64
CA GLU A 45 3.65 -4.76 -2.64
C GLU A 45 4.53 -4.31 -3.82
N SER A 46 5.66 -5.00 -3.98
CA SER A 46 6.68 -4.75 -5.00
C SER A 46 6.82 -5.93 -5.98
N LYS A 47 5.71 -6.58 -6.35
CA LYS A 47 5.72 -7.73 -7.26
C LYS A 47 5.08 -7.40 -8.61
N THR A 48 5.65 -7.97 -9.68
CA THR A 48 5.04 -7.97 -11.02
C THR A 48 3.63 -8.56 -10.92
N ALA A 49 2.66 -7.99 -11.64
CA ALA A 49 1.29 -8.48 -11.68
C ALA A 49 1.15 -9.89 -12.33
N LYS A 50 2.27 -10.56 -12.64
CA LYS A 50 2.33 -11.80 -13.42
C LYS A 50 2.25 -13.08 -12.58
N SER A 51 2.46 -13.02 -11.26
CA SER A 51 2.27 -14.18 -10.38
C SER A 51 1.32 -13.83 -9.22
N PRO A 52 0.16 -14.50 -9.10
CA PRO A 52 -0.79 -14.24 -8.03
C PRO A 52 -0.23 -14.79 -6.70
N GLY A 53 0.47 -13.94 -5.96
CA GLY A 53 0.82 -14.20 -4.57
C GLY A 53 -0.16 -13.45 -3.67
N ARG A 54 -1.32 -14.03 -3.36
CA ARG A 54 -2.34 -13.42 -2.46
C ARG A 54 -1.89 -13.27 -0.99
N GLY A 55 -0.59 -13.25 -0.69
CA GLY A 55 -0.09 -13.19 0.69
C GLY A 55 -0.52 -11.90 1.40
N GLU A 56 -0.14 -10.76 0.82
CA GLU A 56 -0.43 -9.45 1.38
C GLU A 56 -1.92 -9.08 1.30
N PHE A 57 -2.58 -9.45 0.21
CA PHE A 57 -4.04 -9.28 0.07
C PHE A 57 -4.82 -10.11 1.10
N ASN A 58 -4.47 -11.39 1.32
CA ASN A 58 -5.14 -12.19 2.35
C ASN A 58 -4.86 -11.66 3.77
N ARG A 59 -3.66 -11.09 4.00
CA ARG A 59 -3.35 -10.39 5.25
C ARG A 59 -4.24 -9.16 5.44
N MET A 60 -4.45 -8.37 4.38
CA MET A 60 -5.39 -7.24 4.38
C MET A 60 -6.82 -7.67 4.75
N VAL A 61 -7.34 -8.73 4.11
CA VAL A 61 -8.71 -9.22 4.37
C VAL A 61 -8.87 -9.65 5.83
N LYS A 62 -7.90 -10.38 6.40
CA LYS A 62 -7.93 -10.77 7.82
C LYS A 62 -7.94 -9.58 8.78
N LEU A 63 -7.32 -8.47 8.42
CA LEU A 63 -7.32 -7.25 9.23
C LEU A 63 -8.65 -6.50 9.18
N LEU A 64 -9.42 -6.67 8.11
CA LEU A 64 -10.76 -6.08 7.96
C LEU A 64 -11.85 -6.91 8.65
N GLU A 65 -11.64 -8.21 8.83
CA GLU A 65 -12.59 -9.14 9.46
C GLU A 65 -12.50 -9.20 11.00
N ALA A 66 -11.49 -8.56 11.61
CA ALA A 66 -11.24 -8.54 13.06
C ALA A 66 -11.82 -7.31 13.75
#